data_AF-A0A2A4T2W3-F1
#
_entry.id   AF-A0A2A4T2W3-F1
#
_cell.length_a   1.000
_cell.length_b   1.000
_cell.length_c   1.000
_cell.angle_alpha   90.00
_cell.angle_beta   90.00
_cell.angle_gamma   90.00
#
_symmetry.space_group_name_H-M   'P 1'
#
loop_
_entity.id
_entity.type
_entity.pdbx_description
1 polymer ?
#
loop_
_entity_poly.entity_id
_entity_poly.type
_entity_poly.pdbx_seq_one_letter_code
_entity_poly.pdbx_strand_id
1 'polypeptide(L)'
;MVEIEKDKANIEAEKCMTIKVSVEEKMANVQKDLDEALPLVEKAQAALQGLNVKEIQTMKAFKTPPKDIELVFFCVLNLLAVIDPIVPVDKNGKLKAENVWKSSLNLMQNPGALISTLEGYKEKIDEDKVPASNFKGIRSTTSQPDFNPEAILKKSSAAAGICDWVLNITAYYDVVISVEPKKKQVRESQQQLEDANEKKSEVDALVKDLSDKLAILEAEFKQAMDEKEAAEEAANRCARRMDLA
;
A
#
# COMPACT_ATOMS: atom_id res chain seq x y z
N MET A 1 -14.24 -40.76 -12.76
CA MET A 1 -13.23 -40.29 -11.77
C MET A 1 -12.32 -39.25 -12.40
N VAL A 2 -11.67 -39.54 -13.53
CA VAL A 2 -10.82 -38.56 -14.26
C VAL A 2 -11.58 -37.28 -14.63
N GLU A 3 -12.81 -37.40 -15.15
CA GLU A 3 -13.63 -36.24 -15.52
C GLU A 3 -13.95 -35.32 -14.33
N ILE A 4 -14.21 -35.90 -13.15
CA ILE A 4 -14.48 -35.15 -11.92
C ILE A 4 -13.24 -34.35 -11.49
N GLU A 5 -12.05 -34.93 -11.60
CA GLU A 5 -10.81 -34.23 -11.25
C GLU A 5 -10.47 -33.15 -12.30
N LYS A 6 -10.77 -33.37 -13.59
CA LYS A 6 -10.66 -32.34 -14.63
C LYS A 6 -11.60 -31.16 -14.37
N ASP A 7 -12.85 -31.42 -13.99
CA ASP A 7 -13.81 -30.37 -13.62
C ASP A 7 -13.32 -29.56 -12.42
N LYS A 8 -12.75 -30.23 -11.40
CA LYS A 8 -12.14 -29.55 -10.25
C LYS A 8 -10.94 -28.69 -10.66
N ALA A 9 -10.08 -29.17 -11.56
CA ALA A 9 -8.94 -28.41 -12.07
C ALA A 9 -9.39 -27.13 -12.79
N ASN A 10 -10.43 -27.24 -13.62
CA ASN A 10 -11.02 -26.10 -14.33
C ASN A 10 -11.63 -25.07 -13.36
N ILE A 11 -12.38 -25.54 -12.35
CA ILE A 11 -12.95 -24.66 -11.31
C ILE A 11 -11.84 -23.94 -10.53
N GLU A 12 -10.75 -24.63 -10.20
CA GLU A 12 -9.63 -24.02 -9.49
C GLU A 12 -8.85 -23.03 -10.39
N ALA A 13 -8.75 -23.31 -11.69
CA ALA A 13 -8.19 -22.39 -12.67
C ALA A 13 -9.00 -21.08 -12.78
N GLU A 14 -10.33 -21.16 -12.86
CA GLU A 14 -11.21 -19.99 -12.90
C GLU A 14 -11.10 -19.15 -11.63
N LYS A 15 -11.01 -19.80 -10.46
CA LYS A 15 -10.76 -19.12 -9.18
C LYS A 15 -9.43 -18.39 -9.17
N CYS A 16 -8.34 -19.07 -9.57
CA CYS A 16 -7.02 -18.45 -9.67
C CYS A 16 -7.03 -17.23 -10.58
N MET A 17 -7.68 -17.32 -11.75
CA MET A 17 -7.81 -16.20 -12.68
C MET A 17 -8.57 -15.02 -12.05
N THR A 18 -9.69 -15.30 -11.38
CA THR A 18 -10.50 -14.26 -10.72
C THR A 18 -9.72 -13.55 -9.62
N ILE A 19 -9.03 -14.32 -8.77
CA ILE A 19 -8.21 -13.76 -7.68
C ILE A 19 -7.05 -12.95 -8.27
N LYS A 20 -6.40 -13.45 -9.34
CA LYS A 20 -5.30 -12.74 -10.01
C LYS A 20 -5.73 -11.37 -10.55
N VAL A 21 -6.85 -11.30 -11.27
CA VAL A 21 -7.38 -10.02 -11.76
C VAL A 21 -7.68 -9.06 -10.60
N SER A 22 -8.29 -9.57 -9.53
CA SER A 22 -8.56 -8.77 -8.32
C SER A 22 -7.29 -8.25 -7.65
N VAL A 23 -6.22 -9.06 -7.59
CA VAL A 23 -4.92 -8.66 -7.07
C VAL A 23 -4.31 -7.57 -7.93
N GLU A 24 -4.29 -7.75 -9.26
CA GLU A 24 -3.75 -6.77 -10.21
C GLU A 24 -4.47 -5.42 -10.11
N GLU A 25 -5.80 -5.42 -9.99
CA GLU A 25 -6.59 -4.19 -9.78
C GLU A 25 -6.26 -3.52 -8.44
N LYS A 26 -6.15 -4.29 -7.35
CA LYS A 26 -5.77 -3.74 -6.03
C LYS A 26 -4.36 -3.17 -6.04
N MET A 27 -3.42 -3.84 -6.72
CA MET A 27 -2.04 -3.35 -6.90
C MET A 27 -2.02 -2.06 -7.71
N ALA A 28 -2.77 -1.98 -8.81
CA ALA A 28 -2.86 -0.77 -9.62
C ALA A 28 -3.42 0.42 -8.84
N ASN A 29 -4.45 0.19 -8.00
CA ASN A 29 -5.00 1.23 -7.13
C ASN A 29 -3.98 1.71 -6.08
N VAL A 30 -3.24 0.79 -5.45
CA VAL A 30 -2.16 1.16 -4.51
C VAL A 30 -1.07 1.95 -5.22
N GLN A 31 -0.65 1.52 -6.42
CA GLN A 31 0.37 2.20 -7.19
C GLN A 31 -0.05 3.62 -7.53
N LYS A 32 -1.30 3.82 -7.98
CA LYS A 32 -1.84 5.14 -8.27
C LYS A 32 -1.77 6.07 -7.06
N ASP A 33 -2.18 5.61 -5.88
CA ASP A 33 -2.10 6.42 -4.66
C ASP A 33 -0.63 6.77 -4.32
N LEU A 34 0.30 5.80 -4.48
CA LEU A 34 1.73 6.04 -4.28
C LEU A 34 2.28 7.08 -5.26
N ASP A 35 1.86 7.02 -6.53
CA ASP A 35 2.24 7.99 -7.56
C ASP A 35 1.72 9.39 -7.25
N GLU A 36 0.54 9.50 -6.62
CA GLU A 36 0.00 10.77 -6.11
C GLU A 36 0.79 11.30 -4.90
N ALA A 37 1.40 10.43 -4.10
CA ALA A 37 2.23 10.83 -2.95
C ALA A 37 3.60 11.40 -3.34
N LEU A 38 4.23 10.89 -4.40
CA LEU A 38 5.55 11.32 -4.87
C LEU A 38 5.67 12.85 -5.07
N PRO A 39 4.79 13.51 -5.86
CA PRO A 39 4.90 14.95 -6.08
C PRO A 39 4.64 15.75 -4.80
N LEU A 40 3.89 15.23 -3.83
CA LEU A 40 3.67 15.89 -2.54
C LEU A 40 4.95 15.91 -1.72
N VAL A 41 5.69 14.80 -1.69
CA VAL A 41 6.98 14.72 -1.01
C VAL A 41 7.99 15.66 -1.66
N GLU A 42 8.09 15.64 -3.00
CA GLU A 42 9.00 16.51 -3.74
C GLU A 42 8.72 18.00 -3.47
N LYS A 43 7.44 18.40 -3.48
CA LYS A 43 7.03 19.77 -3.14
C LYS A 43 7.37 20.12 -1.70
N ALA A 44 7.08 19.23 -0.75
CA ALA A 44 7.44 19.46 0.65
C ALA A 44 8.95 19.64 0.83
N GLN A 45 9.77 18.81 0.18
CA GLN A 45 11.23 18.93 0.22
C GLN A 45 11.73 20.20 -0.45
N ALA A 46 11.19 20.57 -1.61
CA ALA A 46 11.54 21.82 -2.30
C ALA A 46 11.18 23.05 -1.46
N ALA A 47 10.04 23.04 -0.77
CA ALA A 47 9.63 24.10 0.14
C ALA A 47 10.63 24.30 1.29
N LEU A 48 11.22 23.21 1.82
CA LEU A 48 12.26 23.26 2.84
C LEU A 48 13.62 23.72 2.29
N GLN A 49 14.01 23.27 1.10
CA GLN A 49 15.25 23.71 0.45
C GLN A 49 15.27 25.22 0.15
N GLY A 50 14.10 25.81 -0.08
CA GLY A 50 13.93 27.25 -0.22
C GLY A 50 14.08 28.03 1.09
N LEU A 51 14.12 27.37 2.25
CA LEU A 51 14.22 28.05 3.55
C LEU A 51 15.66 28.46 3.86
N ASN A 52 15.83 29.76 4.13
CA ASN A 52 17.09 30.28 4.61
C ASN A 52 17.06 30.51 6.13
N VAL A 53 18.06 30.01 6.84
CA VAL A 53 18.28 30.22 8.29
C VAL A 53 18.17 31.70 8.67
N LYS A 54 18.70 32.61 7.85
CA LYS A 54 18.65 34.06 8.09
C LYS A 54 17.22 34.57 8.11
N GLU A 55 16.36 34.09 7.22
CA GLU A 55 14.96 34.52 7.15
C GLU A 55 14.18 34.03 8.38
N ILE A 56 14.44 32.81 8.84
CA ILE A 56 13.87 32.32 10.11
C ILE A 56 14.33 33.18 11.29
N GLN A 57 15.60 33.59 11.32
CA GLN A 57 16.10 34.50 12.35
C GLN A 57 15.40 35.86 12.32
N THR A 58 15.08 36.41 11.13
CA THR A 58 14.34 37.68 11.04
C THR A 58 12.92 37.56 11.61
N MET A 59 12.25 36.41 11.47
CA MET A 59 10.92 36.20 12.04
C MET A 59 10.90 36.22 13.57
N LYS A 60 12.01 35.86 14.23
CA LYS A 60 12.12 35.91 15.70
C LYS A 60 12.02 37.34 16.27
N ALA A 61 12.28 38.36 15.44
CA ALA A 61 12.24 39.75 15.88
C ALA A 61 10.82 40.30 16.04
N PHE A 62 9.79 39.56 15.57
CA PHE A 62 8.40 39.98 15.75
C PHE A 62 8.01 39.91 17.24
N LYS A 63 7.77 41.09 17.84
CA LYS A 63 7.18 41.20 19.19
C LYS A 63 5.77 40.61 19.24
N THR A 64 5.02 40.79 18.17
CA THR A 64 3.69 40.20 17.94
C THR A 64 3.67 39.66 16.52
N PRO A 65 3.47 38.35 16.31
CA PRO A 65 3.46 37.80 14.97
C PRO A 65 2.21 38.27 14.21
N PRO A 66 2.31 38.49 12.89
CA PRO A 66 1.13 38.51 12.04
C PRO A 66 0.33 37.22 12.22
N LYS A 67 -1.01 37.32 12.24
CA LYS A 67 -1.91 36.17 12.50
C LYS A 67 -1.61 34.97 11.60
N ASP A 68 -1.34 35.18 10.32
CA ASP A 68 -1.06 34.07 9.39
C ASP A 68 0.24 33.34 9.74
N ILE A 69 1.28 34.06 10.17
CA ILE A 69 2.55 33.46 10.62
C ILE A 69 2.33 32.70 11.92
N GLU A 70 1.53 33.24 12.84
CA GLU A 70 1.16 32.54 14.07
C GLU A 70 0.42 31.22 13.79
N LEU A 71 -0.49 31.22 12.80
CA LEU A 71 -1.19 30.01 12.37
C LEU A 71 -0.26 28.98 11.72
N VAL A 72 0.71 29.41 10.91
CA VAL A 72 1.71 28.49 10.34
C VAL A 72 2.49 27.79 11.45
N PHE A 73 2.98 28.54 12.42
CA PHE A 73 3.73 27.94 13.54
C PHE A 73 2.84 27.17 14.51
N PHE A 74 1.56 27.52 14.66
CA PHE A 74 0.58 26.67 15.33
C PHE A 74 0.54 25.29 14.65
N CYS A 75 0.50 25.23 13.32
CA CYS A 75 0.50 23.98 12.59
C CYS A 75 1.80 23.20 12.80
N VAL A 76 2.97 23.86 12.69
CA VAL A 76 4.28 23.23 12.94
C VAL A 76 4.36 22.64 14.34
N LEU A 77 3.94 23.39 15.37
CA LEU A 77 3.97 22.89 16.75
C LEU A 77 3.05 21.69 16.96
N ASN A 78 1.88 21.65 16.33
CA ASN A 78 1.01 20.47 16.39
C ASN A 78 1.63 19.27 15.67
N LEU A 79 2.26 19.48 14.50
CA LEU A 79 2.94 18.41 13.76
C LEU A 79 4.12 17.85 14.55
N LEU A 80 4.91 18.70 15.18
CA LEU A 80 6.07 18.31 15.97
C LEU A 80 5.73 17.84 17.39
N ALA A 81 4.45 17.84 17.79
CA ALA A 81 4.04 17.30 19.09
C ALA A 81 4.47 15.83 19.22
N VAL A 82 5.12 15.47 20.34
CA VAL A 82 5.70 14.13 20.61
C VAL A 82 6.93 13.78 19.75
N ILE A 83 7.21 14.53 18.67
CA ILE A 83 8.37 14.32 17.79
C ILE A 83 9.57 15.14 18.26
N ASP A 84 9.36 16.43 18.53
CA ASP A 84 10.40 17.33 19.01
C ASP A 84 10.23 17.56 20.53
N PRO A 85 11.25 17.27 21.35
CA PRO A 85 11.15 17.40 22.81
C PRO A 85 10.99 18.84 23.30
N ILE A 86 11.25 19.85 22.45
CA ILE A 86 11.08 21.27 22.78
C ILE A 86 9.59 21.66 22.77
N VAL A 87 8.75 20.90 22.05
CA VAL A 87 7.32 21.21 21.91
C VAL A 87 6.57 20.80 23.18
N PRO A 88 5.86 21.72 23.85
CA PRO A 88 5.13 21.39 25.06
C PRO A 88 3.88 20.57 24.72
N VAL A 89 3.74 19.42 25.37
CA VAL A 89 2.60 18.52 25.20
C VAL A 89 1.88 18.24 26.52
N ASP A 90 0.59 17.89 26.44
CA ASP A 90 -0.18 17.38 27.55
C ASP A 90 0.13 15.89 27.83
N LYS A 91 -0.52 15.32 28.85
CA LYS A 91 -0.39 13.89 29.19
C LYS A 91 -0.83 12.92 28.09
N ASN A 92 -1.55 13.40 27.07
CA ASN A 92 -2.05 12.63 25.94
C ASN A 92 -1.22 12.89 24.66
N GLY A 93 -0.11 13.63 24.76
CA GLY A 93 0.74 13.97 23.62
C GLY A 93 0.20 15.08 22.72
N LYS A 94 -0.86 15.81 23.12
CA LYS A 94 -1.40 16.93 22.35
C LYS A 94 -0.67 18.22 22.68
N LEU A 95 -0.58 19.14 21.71
CA LEU A 95 0.02 20.46 21.92
C LEU A 95 -0.61 21.15 23.15
N LYS A 96 0.24 21.52 24.11
CA LYS A 96 -0.13 22.28 25.31
C LYS A 96 0.65 23.58 25.36
N ALA A 97 0.37 24.48 24.41
CA ALA A 97 0.97 25.81 24.36
C ALA A 97 -0.04 26.86 24.82
N GLU A 98 0.17 27.43 26.01
CA GLU A 98 -0.62 28.59 26.49
C GLU A 98 -0.41 29.82 25.60
N ASN A 99 0.80 29.97 25.06
CA ASN A 99 1.15 30.98 24.07
C ASN A 99 1.90 30.30 22.92
N VAL A 100 1.20 30.11 21.81
CA VAL A 100 1.71 29.46 20.60
C VAL A 100 2.98 30.15 20.10
N TRP A 101 2.98 31.48 20.04
CA TRP A 101 4.14 32.23 19.55
C TRP A 101 5.37 32.05 20.44
N LYS A 102 5.21 32.06 21.77
CA LYS A 102 6.32 31.82 22.70
C LYS A 102 6.93 30.43 22.50
N SER A 103 6.10 29.40 22.34
CA SER A 103 6.57 28.04 22.02
C SER A 103 7.26 27.99 20.66
N SER A 104 6.76 28.75 19.68
CA SER A 104 7.35 28.85 18.34
C SER A 104 8.72 29.52 18.37
N LEU A 105 8.91 30.55 19.20
CA LEU A 105 10.21 31.20 19.41
C LEU A 105 11.24 30.26 20.03
N ASN A 106 10.81 29.37 20.94
CA ASN A 106 11.68 28.34 21.51
C ASN A 106 12.14 27.35 20.44
N LEU A 107 11.22 26.89 19.59
CA LEU A 107 11.53 26.04 18.44
C LEU A 107 12.49 26.73 17.45
N MET A 108 12.28 28.01 17.17
CA MET A 108 13.16 28.82 16.33
C MET A 108 14.49 29.25 17.01
N GLN A 109 14.79 28.81 18.24
CA GLN A 109 16.09 29.14 18.84
C GLN A 109 17.25 28.59 18.03
N ASN A 110 17.07 27.40 17.46
CA ASN A 110 18.00 26.81 16.51
C ASN A 110 17.30 26.56 15.16
N PRO A 111 17.32 27.55 14.24
CA PRO A 111 16.68 27.41 12.94
C PRO A 111 17.23 26.25 12.10
N GLY A 112 18.52 25.92 12.23
CA GLY A 112 19.12 24.80 11.53
C GLY A 112 18.54 23.47 12.01
N ALA A 113 18.42 23.29 13.33
CA ALA A 113 17.77 22.12 13.90
C ALA A 113 16.29 22.02 13.51
N LEU A 114 15.56 23.14 13.48
CA LEU A 114 14.19 23.16 12.99
C LEU A 114 14.11 22.63 11.55
N ILE A 115 14.90 23.16 10.62
CA ILE A 115 14.90 22.70 9.23
C ILE A 115 15.21 21.20 9.16
N SER A 116 16.25 20.73 9.84
CA SER A 116 16.60 19.30 9.87
C SER A 116 15.49 18.42 10.44
N THR A 117 14.75 18.89 11.46
CA THR A 117 13.58 18.18 11.99
C THR A 117 12.44 18.11 10.97
N LEU A 118 12.20 19.18 10.21
CA LEU A 118 11.17 19.20 9.16
C LEU A 118 11.56 18.30 7.97
N GLU A 119 12.85 18.29 7.59
CA GLU A 119 13.39 17.43 6.53
C GLU A 119 13.24 15.95 6.90
N GLY A 120 13.55 15.59 8.15
CA GLY A 120 13.43 14.23 8.67
C GLY A 120 12.02 13.80 9.09
N TYR A 121 11.00 14.65 8.87
CA TYR A 121 9.64 14.40 9.36
C TYR A 121 8.90 13.34 8.53
N LYS A 122 9.20 13.27 7.22
CA LYS A 122 8.62 12.26 6.32
C LYS A 122 8.93 10.85 6.81
N GLU A 123 10.17 10.59 7.19
CA GLU A 123 10.60 9.29 7.70
C GLU A 123 9.84 8.91 8.97
N LYS A 124 9.48 9.88 9.82
CA LYS A 124 8.65 9.62 11.00
C LYS A 124 7.23 9.22 10.65
N ILE A 125 6.68 9.74 9.56
CA ILE A 125 5.37 9.32 9.04
C ILE A 125 5.46 7.88 8.53
N ASP A 126 6.50 7.56 7.75
CA ASP A 126 6.69 6.24 7.16
C ASP A 126 6.91 5.14 8.21
N GLU A 127 7.57 5.51 9.31
CA GLU A 127 7.80 4.63 10.47
C GLU A 127 6.60 4.54 11.43
N ASP A 128 5.46 5.15 11.11
CA ASP A 128 4.26 5.22 11.96
C ASP A 128 4.53 5.81 13.36
N LYS A 129 5.49 6.73 13.46
CA LYS A 129 5.87 7.40 14.71
C LYS A 129 5.08 8.68 14.97
N VAL A 130 4.32 9.16 13.99
CA VAL A 130 3.55 10.42 14.09
C VAL A 130 2.10 10.13 14.47
N PRO A 131 1.61 10.60 15.63
CA PRO A 131 0.22 10.40 16.03
C PRO A 131 -0.77 11.10 15.10
N ALA A 132 -1.88 10.44 14.78
CA ALA A 132 -2.98 11.03 13.99
C ALA A 132 -3.57 12.31 14.63
N SER A 133 -3.44 12.47 15.95
CA SER A 133 -3.84 13.68 16.65
C SER A 133 -3.11 14.92 16.19
N ASN A 134 -1.85 14.79 15.74
CA ASN A 134 -1.02 15.90 15.29
C ASN A 134 -1.65 16.55 14.04
N PHE A 135 -2.02 15.72 13.06
CA PHE A 135 -2.71 16.18 11.86
C PHE A 135 -4.14 16.64 12.15
N LYS A 136 -4.86 15.95 13.05
CA LYS A 136 -6.21 16.37 13.45
C LYS A 136 -6.25 17.76 14.08
N GLY A 137 -5.21 18.12 14.84
CA GLY A 137 -5.08 19.43 15.49
C GLY A 137 -4.96 20.61 14.50
N ILE A 138 -4.52 20.36 13.27
CA ILE A 138 -4.25 21.40 12.28
C ILE A 138 -5.30 21.51 11.18
N ARG A 139 -6.19 20.51 11.01
CA ARG A 139 -7.18 20.47 9.92
C ARG A 139 -8.05 21.72 9.82
N SER A 140 -8.50 22.24 10.95
CA SER A 140 -9.34 23.45 10.99
C SER A 140 -8.60 24.70 10.53
N THR A 141 -7.27 24.72 10.63
CA THR A 141 -6.41 25.82 10.20
C THR A 141 -6.01 25.66 8.74
N THR A 142 -5.55 24.46 8.34
CA THR A 142 -5.12 24.20 6.96
C THR A 142 -6.25 24.22 5.94
N SER A 143 -7.51 24.06 6.38
CA SER A 143 -8.69 24.18 5.51
C SER A 143 -9.15 25.61 5.29
N GLN A 144 -8.57 26.60 5.98
CA GLN A 144 -8.96 28.00 5.83
C GLN A 144 -8.37 28.56 4.52
N PRO A 145 -9.16 29.32 3.73
CA PRO A 145 -8.64 29.97 2.51
C PRO A 145 -7.47 30.91 2.76
N ASP A 146 -7.37 31.47 3.96
CA ASP A 146 -6.31 32.39 4.38
C ASP A 146 -4.98 31.66 4.66
N PHE A 147 -5.00 30.33 4.85
CA PHE A 147 -3.80 29.51 5.01
C PHE A 147 -3.20 29.17 3.64
N ASN A 148 -2.73 30.22 2.95
CA ASN A 148 -2.23 30.15 1.59
C ASN A 148 -0.76 30.62 1.52
N PRO A 149 0.17 29.77 1.05
CA PRO A 149 1.58 30.14 0.88
C PRO A 149 1.78 31.43 0.06
N GLU A 150 1.01 31.66 -1.00
CA GLU A 150 1.14 32.86 -1.84
C GLU A 150 0.78 34.16 -1.11
N ALA A 151 -0.23 34.09 -0.23
CA ALA A 151 -0.63 35.23 0.58
C ALA A 151 0.42 35.53 1.66
N ILE A 152 0.98 34.47 2.27
CA ILE A 152 1.99 34.56 3.32
C ILE A 152 3.34 35.03 2.75
N LEU A 153 3.66 34.69 1.50
CA LEU A 153 4.90 35.09 0.82
C LEU A 153 5.11 36.60 0.81
N LYS A 154 4.02 37.37 0.72
CA LYS A 154 4.03 38.84 0.79
C LYS A 154 4.49 39.39 2.15
N LYS A 155 4.43 38.57 3.20
CA LYS A 155 4.77 38.92 4.58
C LYS A 155 6.10 38.30 5.01
N SER A 156 6.33 37.05 4.64
CA SER A 156 7.57 36.33 4.91
C SER A 156 7.72 35.14 3.96
N SER A 157 8.84 35.10 3.24
CA SER A 157 9.24 33.96 2.40
C SER A 157 9.44 32.69 3.21
N ALA A 158 10.11 32.76 4.36
CA ALA A 158 10.30 31.61 5.22
C ALA A 158 8.98 31.06 5.79
N ALA A 159 8.05 31.93 6.23
CA ALA A 159 6.74 31.46 6.68
C ALA A 159 5.92 30.84 5.53
N ALA A 160 6.07 31.34 4.30
CA ALA A 160 5.42 30.77 3.12
C ALA A 160 5.97 29.39 2.78
N GLY A 161 7.29 29.20 2.79
CA GLY A 161 7.90 27.87 2.58
C GLY A 161 7.49 26.86 3.65
N ILE A 162 7.43 27.28 4.92
CA ILE A 162 6.93 26.42 6.00
C ILE A 162 5.43 26.11 5.80
N CYS A 163 4.62 27.08 5.39
CA CYS A 163 3.20 26.87 5.10
C CYS A 163 3.01 25.85 3.97
N ASP A 164 3.75 25.99 2.88
CA ASP A 164 3.70 25.07 1.74
C ASP A 164 4.15 23.66 2.16
N TRP A 165 5.22 23.56 2.96
CA TRP A 165 5.63 22.29 3.55
C TRP A 165 4.51 21.66 4.40
N VAL A 166 3.86 22.42 5.29
CA VAL A 166 2.74 21.94 6.13
C VAL A 166 1.62 21.37 5.27
N LEU A 167 1.25 22.04 4.18
CA LEU A 167 0.17 21.59 3.30
C LEU A 167 0.53 20.28 2.58
N ASN A 168 1.72 20.23 1.96
CA ASN A 168 2.15 19.06 1.20
C ASN A 168 2.41 17.85 2.11
N ILE A 169 3.02 18.03 3.29
CA ILE A 169 3.26 16.92 4.22
C ILE A 169 1.95 16.40 4.85
N THR A 170 0.97 17.28 5.03
CA THR A 170 -0.37 16.90 5.51
C THR A 170 -1.13 16.08 4.46
N ALA A 171 -1.04 16.47 3.19
CA ALA A 171 -1.61 15.70 2.08
C ALA A 171 -0.88 14.36 1.90
N TYR A 172 0.45 14.33 2.03
CA TYR A 172 1.24 13.11 2.03
C TYR A 172 0.76 12.13 3.10
N TYR A 173 0.59 12.61 4.34
CA TYR A 173 0.05 11.80 5.44
C TYR A 173 -1.31 11.20 5.10
N ASP A 174 -2.23 11.97 4.49
CA ASP A 174 -3.56 11.48 4.10
C ASP A 174 -3.48 10.34 3.07
N VAL A 175 -2.52 10.41 2.15
CA VAL A 175 -2.27 9.33 1.20
C VAL A 175 -1.71 8.10 1.92
N VAL A 176 -0.71 8.27 2.80
CA VAL A 176 -0.11 7.17 3.55
C VAL A 176 -1.17 6.39 4.35
N ILE A 177 -2.01 7.08 5.13
CA ILE A 177 -3.06 6.42 5.93
C ILE A 177 -4.10 5.69 5.07
N SER A 178 -4.34 6.17 3.84
CA SER A 178 -5.26 5.54 2.87
C SER A 178 -4.63 4.31 2.22
N VAL A 179 -3.32 4.34 2.00
CA VAL A 179 -2.55 3.30 1.30
C VAL A 179 -2.21 2.12 2.20
N GLU A 180 -1.87 2.34 3.47
CA GLU A 180 -1.50 1.25 4.40
C GLU A 180 -2.53 0.11 4.50
N PRO A 181 -3.85 0.36 4.68
CA PRO A 181 -4.83 -0.72 4.67
C PRO A 181 -4.95 -1.40 3.30
N LYS A 182 -4.77 -0.67 2.19
CA LYS A 182 -4.80 -1.24 0.83
C LYS A 182 -3.60 -2.16 0.58
N LYS A 183 -2.40 -1.77 1.00
CA LYS A 183 -1.20 -2.63 0.97
C LYS A 183 -1.40 -3.92 1.75
N LYS A 184 -2.04 -3.85 2.92
CA LYS A 184 -2.38 -5.05 3.70
C LYS A 184 -3.33 -5.97 2.92
N GLN A 185 -4.38 -5.42 2.31
CA GLN A 185 -5.31 -6.18 1.48
C GLN A 185 -4.63 -6.80 0.24
N VAL A 186 -3.70 -6.10 -0.39
CA VAL A 186 -2.89 -6.65 -1.48
C VAL A 186 -2.09 -7.85 -1.00
N ARG A 187 -1.38 -7.74 0.14
CA ARG A 187 -0.63 -8.88 0.71
C ARG A 187 -1.52 -10.08 1.01
N GLU A 188 -2.67 -9.85 1.63
CA GLU A 188 -3.64 -10.92 1.92
C GLU A 188 -4.18 -11.57 0.63
N SER A 189 -4.47 -10.78 -0.39
CA SER A 189 -4.96 -11.30 -1.68
C SER A 189 -3.88 -12.04 -2.46
N GLN A 190 -2.62 -11.60 -2.35
CA GLN A 190 -1.47 -12.26 -2.95
C GLN A 190 -1.22 -13.63 -2.30
N GLN A 191 -1.37 -13.74 -0.97
CA GLN A 191 -1.31 -15.03 -0.27
C GLN A 191 -2.43 -15.96 -0.75
N GLN A 192 -3.67 -15.46 -0.85
CA GLN A 192 -4.78 -16.26 -1.37
C GLN A 192 -4.54 -16.76 -2.80
N LEU A 193 -3.89 -15.93 -3.64
CA LEU A 193 -3.52 -16.33 -4.99
C LEU A 193 -2.44 -17.42 -4.98
N GLU A 194 -1.47 -17.33 -4.08
CA GLU A 194 -0.43 -18.36 -3.90
C GLU A 194 -1.06 -19.69 -3.49
N ASP A 195 -1.88 -19.70 -2.43
CA ASP A 195 -2.57 -20.90 -1.94
C ASP A 195 -3.47 -21.54 -3.02
N ALA A 196 -4.17 -20.72 -3.81
CA ALA A 196 -5.02 -21.21 -4.90
C ALA A 196 -4.18 -21.84 -6.04
N ASN A 197 -3.04 -21.24 -6.38
CA ASN A 197 -2.14 -21.79 -7.39
C ASN A 197 -1.50 -23.11 -6.94
N GLU A 198 -1.13 -23.24 -5.66
CA GLU A 198 -0.62 -24.49 -5.10
C GLU A 198 -1.65 -25.61 -5.24
N LYS A 199 -2.88 -25.35 -4.79
CA LYS A 199 -3.98 -26.31 -4.90
C LYS A 199 -4.29 -26.69 -6.34
N LYS A 200 -4.27 -25.71 -7.26
CA LYS A 200 -4.43 -25.99 -8.69
C LYS A 200 -3.34 -26.94 -9.19
N SER A 201 -2.09 -26.71 -8.81
CA SER A 201 -0.95 -27.55 -9.19
C SER A 201 -1.12 -28.98 -8.69
N GLU A 202 -1.64 -29.18 -7.47
CA GLU A 202 -1.92 -30.51 -6.92
C GLU A 202 -2.99 -31.25 -7.73
N VAL A 203 -4.10 -30.56 -8.07
CA VAL A 203 -5.19 -31.16 -8.85
C VAL A 203 -4.74 -31.47 -10.27
N ASP A 204 -3.98 -30.57 -10.91
CA ASP A 204 -3.42 -30.81 -12.25
C ASP A 204 -2.50 -32.04 -12.28
N ALA A 205 -1.68 -32.23 -11.23
CA ALA A 205 -0.83 -33.40 -11.09
C ALA A 205 -1.65 -34.69 -10.94
N LEU A 206 -2.73 -34.66 -10.17
CA LEU A 206 -3.65 -35.79 -10.01
C LEU A 206 -4.37 -36.13 -11.32
N VAL A 207 -4.86 -35.12 -12.04
CA VAL A 207 -5.50 -35.29 -13.34
C VAL A 207 -4.55 -35.95 -14.33
N LYS A 208 -3.28 -35.52 -14.35
CA LYS A 208 -2.25 -36.13 -15.20
C LYS A 208 -2.03 -37.60 -14.86
N ASP A 209 -1.76 -37.92 -13.59
CA ASP A 209 -1.52 -39.30 -13.14
C ASP A 209 -2.70 -40.23 -13.45
N LEU A 210 -3.94 -39.78 -13.20
CA LEU A 210 -5.13 -40.58 -13.48
C LEU A 210 -5.39 -40.74 -14.98
N SER A 211 -5.10 -39.72 -15.78
CA SER A 211 -5.24 -39.79 -17.24
C SER A 211 -4.22 -40.74 -17.85
N ASP A 212 -2.96 -40.70 -17.38
CA ASP A 212 -1.89 -41.60 -17.82
C ASP A 212 -2.24 -43.06 -17.48
N LYS A 213 -2.75 -43.33 -16.26
CA LYS A 213 -3.20 -44.67 -15.85
C LYS A 213 -4.40 -45.17 -16.65
N LEU A 214 -5.37 -44.29 -16.94
CA LEU A 214 -6.54 -44.65 -17.74
C LEU A 214 -6.13 -45.04 -19.16
N ALA A 215 -5.22 -44.28 -19.78
CA ALA A 215 -4.73 -44.57 -21.12
C ALA A 215 -4.03 -45.93 -21.22
N ILE A 216 -3.25 -46.30 -20.20
CA ILE A 216 -2.62 -47.64 -20.11
C ILE A 216 -3.69 -48.72 -20.02
N LEU A 217 -4.66 -48.57 -19.11
CA LEU A 217 -5.70 -49.58 -18.88
C LEU A 217 -6.62 -49.74 -20.09
N GLU A 218 -6.94 -48.64 -20.79
CA GLU A 218 -7.69 -48.68 -22.05
C GLU A 218 -6.94 -49.43 -23.15
N ALA A 219 -5.62 -49.25 -23.25
CA ALA A 219 -4.78 -49.97 -24.20
C ALA A 219 -4.72 -51.47 -23.87
N GLU A 220 -4.52 -51.84 -22.61
CA GLU A 220 -4.51 -53.24 -22.14
C GLU A 220 -5.87 -53.91 -22.34
N PHE A 221 -6.96 -53.21 -22.02
CA PHE A 221 -8.32 -53.72 -22.21
C PHE A 221 -8.61 -53.98 -23.69
N LYS A 222 -8.23 -53.05 -24.57
CA LYS A 222 -8.39 -53.22 -26.01
C LYS A 222 -7.61 -54.44 -26.51
N GLN A 223 -6.34 -54.58 -26.10
CA GLN A 223 -5.54 -55.74 -26.46
C GLN A 223 -6.19 -57.06 -25.99
N ALA A 224 -6.67 -57.11 -24.74
CA ALA A 224 -7.31 -58.31 -24.20
C ALA A 224 -8.63 -58.65 -24.93
N MET A 225 -9.40 -57.63 -25.36
CA MET A 225 -10.61 -57.83 -26.16
C MET A 225 -10.29 -58.35 -27.56
N ASP A 226 -9.26 -57.80 -28.22
CA ASP A 226 -8.79 -58.26 -29.53
C ASP A 226 -8.29 -59.73 -29.45
N GLU A 227 -7.55 -60.09 -28.40
CA GLU A 227 -7.08 -61.46 -28.14
C GLU A 227 -8.25 -62.43 -27.87
N LYS A 228 -9.24 -62.00 -27.08
CA LYS A 228 -10.45 -62.78 -26.81
C LYS A 228 -11.23 -63.04 -28.10
N GLU A 229 -11.47 -62.02 -28.92
CA GLU A 229 -12.20 -62.15 -30.18
C GLU A 229 -11.48 -63.12 -31.12
N ALA A 230 -10.15 -62.99 -31.26
CA ALA A 230 -9.34 -63.92 -32.06
C ALA A 230 -9.43 -65.38 -31.56
N ALA A 231 -9.47 -65.59 -30.25
CA ALA A 231 -9.61 -66.91 -29.64
C ALA A 231 -11.01 -67.50 -29.85
N GLU A 232 -12.08 -66.70 -29.69
CA GLU A 232 -13.46 -67.11 -29.96
C GLU A 232 -13.66 -67.48 -31.43
N GLU A 233 -13.10 -66.68 -32.35
CA GLU A 233 -13.12 -67.02 -33.78
C GLU A 233 -12.38 -68.33 -34.07
N ALA A 234 -11.20 -68.54 -33.46
CA ALA A 234 -10.43 -69.76 -33.64
C ALA A 234 -11.20 -70.99 -33.13
N ALA A 235 -11.84 -70.88 -31.96
CA ALA A 235 -12.69 -71.93 -31.40
C ALA A 235 -13.89 -72.23 -32.32
N ASN A 236 -14.58 -71.20 -32.81
CA ASN A 236 -15.70 -71.35 -33.76
C ASN A 236 -15.27 -72.01 -35.07
N ARG A 237 -14.09 -71.67 -35.60
CA ARG A 237 -13.50 -72.33 -36.77
C ARG A 237 -13.25 -73.82 -36.49
N CYS A 238 -12.71 -74.17 -35.33
CA CYS A 238 -12.51 -75.57 -34.94
C CYS A 238 -13.83 -76.33 -34.80
N ALA A 239 -14.84 -75.74 -34.13
CA ALA A 239 -16.16 -76.36 -33.97
C ALA A 239 -16.82 -76.64 -35.32
N ARG A 240 -16.84 -75.67 -36.24
CA ARG A 240 -17.37 -75.88 -37.60
C ARG A 240 -16.66 -76.98 -38.38
N ARG A 241 -15.35 -77.13 -38.20
CA ARG A 241 -14.58 -78.22 -38.85
C ARG A 241 -14.93 -79.58 -38.27
N MET A 242 -15.26 -79.66 -36.98
CA MET A 242 -15.69 -80.90 -36.34
C MET A 242 -17.12 -81.30 -36.73
N ASP A 243 -18.05 -80.35 -36.85
CA ASP A 243 -19.44 -80.65 -37.26
C ASP A 243 -19.58 -81.08 -38.73
N LEU A 244 -18.60 -80.78 -39.57
CA LEU A 244 -18.56 -81.15 -40.99
C LEU A 244 -17.85 -82.49 -41.26
N ALA A 245 -17.28 -83.13 -40.23
CA ALA A 245 -16.56 -84.39 -40.29
C ALA A 245 -17.40 -85.55 -39.77
#